data_AF-A0A1C6M3K0-F1
#
_entry.id   AF-A0A1C6M3K0-F1
#
_cell.length_a   1.000
_cell.length_b   1.000
_cell.length_c   1.000
_cell.angle_alpha   90.00
_cell.angle_beta   90.00
_cell.angle_gamma   90.00
#
_symmetry.space_group_name_H-M   'P 1'
#
loop_
_entity.id
_entity.type
_entity.pdbx_description
1 polymer ?
#
loop_
_entity_poly.entity_id
_entity_poly.type
_entity_poly.pdbx_seq_one_letter_code
_entity_poly.pdbx_strand_id
1 'polypeptide(L)'
;MRRNSRARLSLSLLLVAGALGLGATPAAAADVHSAAPTTAAIPSASAYALDAAVERTLGADTAGTYLDSRTGKLVVTVTTDRAEEQARATGATVRRVARSAAQLDAAMKALEAEAKITGTSWGIDPRTNQVAVEADSSVSARDMARLEAVAKRLGGAVAISRVPGVFDREVLGGGAIYGGGSRCSAAFNVTKGGARYFVTAGHCTNISANWSATSGGPVIGVREGTSFPTNDYGIVRYTDGSSPAGSVDLYNGSTQDISSAANAVVGQAIRKSGSTTKVTSGTVTAVNVTVNYSDGPVYGMVRTTACSAGGDSGGAHFAGTVALGIHSGSSGCSGTSGSAIHQPVVEALSAYGVSVY
;
A
#
# COMPACT_ATOMS: atom_id res chain seq x y z
N MET A 1 4.27 -38.10 40.01
CA MET A 1 2.96 -38.73 39.70
C MET A 1 1.86 -37.92 40.37
N ARG A 2 0.80 -37.60 39.60
CA ARG A 2 -0.63 -37.46 39.97
C ARG A 2 -0.94 -37.15 41.46
N ARG A 3 -1.79 -36.20 41.84
CA ARG A 3 -3.01 -35.70 41.19
C ARG A 3 -3.59 -34.59 42.07
N ASN A 4 -4.17 -33.58 41.42
CA ASN A 4 -5.08 -32.57 41.94
C ASN A 4 -6.19 -33.13 42.85
N SER A 5 -6.75 -32.28 43.71
CA SER A 5 -8.21 -31.95 43.79
C SER A 5 -8.44 -30.81 44.79
N ARG A 6 -9.05 -29.68 44.38
CA ARG A 6 -10.47 -29.27 44.60
C ARG A 6 -10.77 -28.95 46.08
N ALA A 7 -11.54 -27.94 46.50
CA ALA A 7 -12.47 -27.00 45.90
C ALA A 7 -12.71 -25.83 46.89
N ARG A 8 -13.43 -24.81 46.41
CA ARG A 8 -13.77 -23.53 47.04
C ARG A 8 -14.62 -23.67 48.31
N LEU A 9 -14.33 -22.80 49.29
CA LEU A 9 -15.20 -22.47 50.43
C LEU A 9 -16.13 -21.30 50.10
N SER A 10 -17.33 -21.38 50.66
CA SER A 10 -18.40 -20.39 50.71
C SER A 10 -18.23 -19.42 51.89
N LEU A 11 -18.90 -18.27 51.77
CA LEU A 11 -19.52 -17.46 52.84
C LEU A 11 -18.62 -16.77 53.89
N SER A 12 -18.80 -15.45 54.07
CA SER A 12 -19.57 -14.91 55.21
C SER A 12 -19.53 -13.38 55.30
N LEU A 13 -20.65 -12.85 55.81
CA LEU A 13 -21.05 -11.48 56.09
C LEU A 13 -20.17 -10.71 57.11
N LEU A 14 -20.46 -9.40 57.18
CA LEU A 14 -20.59 -8.47 58.33
C LEU A 14 -19.61 -7.29 58.27
N LEU A 15 -19.90 -6.03 58.68
CA LEU A 15 -21.08 -5.21 59.03
C LEU A 15 -20.50 -3.80 59.38
N VAL A 16 -21.35 -2.76 59.45
CA VAL A 16 -21.24 -1.53 60.31
C VAL A 16 -20.89 -0.16 59.69
N ALA A 17 -21.78 0.80 60.02
CA ALA A 17 -21.68 2.27 60.16
C ALA A 17 -21.47 3.12 58.90
N GLY A 18 -22.08 4.30 58.73
CA GLY A 18 -22.79 5.19 59.66
C GLY A 18 -22.44 6.64 59.32
N ALA A 19 -23.36 7.31 58.61
CA ALA A 19 -23.56 8.76 58.39
C ALA A 19 -22.37 9.73 58.27
N LEU A 20 -22.27 10.43 57.12
CA LEU A 20 -22.06 11.89 57.04
C LEU A 20 -22.31 12.36 55.60
N GLY A 21 -23.33 13.20 55.43
CA GLY A 21 -23.63 13.85 54.16
C GLY A 21 -22.66 15.00 53.89
N LEU A 22 -21.93 14.91 52.78
CA LEU A 22 -21.44 16.06 52.04
C LEU A 22 -21.98 15.94 50.62
N GLY A 23 -22.67 16.98 50.15
CA GLY A 23 -23.13 17.07 48.79
C GLY A 23 -21.95 17.11 47.83
N ALA A 24 -21.72 16.02 47.11
CA ALA A 24 -20.89 15.99 45.92
C ALA A 24 -21.80 16.22 44.72
N THR A 25 -21.60 17.33 44.02
CA THR A 25 -22.06 17.45 42.64
C THR A 25 -21.47 16.28 41.85
N PRO A 26 -22.25 15.54 41.04
CA PRO A 26 -21.63 14.64 40.09
C PRO A 26 -20.91 15.54 39.08
N ALA A 27 -19.59 15.63 39.21
CA ALA A 27 -18.74 15.97 38.08
C ALA A 27 -19.09 14.93 37.02
N ALA A 28 -19.81 15.35 35.99
CA ALA A 28 -19.99 14.57 34.78
C ALA A 28 -18.56 14.24 34.32
N ALA A 29 -18.14 13.00 34.56
CA ALA A 29 -17.04 12.42 33.84
C ALA A 29 -17.47 12.52 32.39
N ALA A 30 -16.87 13.46 31.66
CA ALA A 30 -17.00 13.47 30.22
C ALA A 30 -16.53 12.09 29.79
N ASP A 31 -17.47 11.27 29.34
CA ASP A 31 -17.16 10.06 28.60
C ASP A 31 -16.30 10.53 27.43
N VAL A 32 -14.98 10.38 27.60
CA VAL A 32 -14.06 10.36 26.48
C VAL A 32 -14.43 9.07 25.77
N HIS A 33 -15.45 9.17 24.92
CA HIS A 33 -15.71 8.19 23.89
C HIS A 33 -14.42 8.13 23.08
N SER A 34 -13.57 7.19 23.46
CA SER A 34 -12.42 6.77 22.70
C SER A 34 -12.99 6.30 21.37
N ALA A 35 -12.98 7.18 20.37
CA ALA A 35 -13.48 6.87 19.06
C ALA A 35 -12.76 5.60 18.61
N ALA A 36 -13.52 4.54 18.33
CA ALA A 36 -12.97 3.32 17.75
C ALA A 36 -12.11 3.72 16.54
N PRO A 37 -10.94 3.08 16.31
CA PRO A 37 -10.14 3.38 15.14
C PRO A 37 -11.04 3.21 13.91
N THR A 38 -11.29 4.32 13.23
CA THR A 38 -12.18 4.35 12.07
C THR A 38 -11.53 3.46 11.02
N THR A 39 -12.19 2.36 10.65
CA THR A 39 -11.75 1.51 9.54
C THR A 39 -11.56 2.40 8.33
N ALA A 40 -10.37 2.34 7.71
CA ALA A 40 -10.09 3.13 6.52
C ALA A 40 -11.18 2.89 5.46
N ALA A 41 -11.60 3.96 4.78
CA ALA A 41 -12.70 3.89 3.84
C ALA A 41 -12.21 3.50 2.44
N ILE A 42 -13.06 2.83 1.66
CA ILE A 42 -12.86 2.64 0.22
C ILE A 42 -13.38 3.91 -0.48
N PRO A 43 -12.60 4.57 -1.35
CA PRO A 43 -13.06 5.76 -2.06
C PRO A 43 -14.20 5.43 -3.02
N SER A 44 -15.14 6.36 -3.18
CA SER A 44 -16.16 6.27 -4.23
C SER A 44 -15.52 6.46 -5.62
N ALA A 45 -16.23 6.03 -6.67
CA ALA A 45 -15.83 6.34 -8.05
C ALA A 45 -15.67 7.86 -8.29
N SER A 46 -16.53 8.67 -7.68
CA SER A 46 -16.41 10.13 -7.74
C SER A 46 -15.17 10.67 -7.03
N ALA A 47 -14.72 10.04 -5.94
CA ALA A 47 -13.49 10.41 -5.26
C ALA A 47 -12.25 10.10 -6.12
N TYR A 48 -12.19 8.93 -6.77
CA TYR A 48 -11.13 8.63 -7.74
C TYR A 48 -11.14 9.57 -8.95
N ALA A 49 -12.33 9.91 -9.47
CA ALA A 49 -12.46 10.86 -10.57
C ALA A 49 -11.99 12.27 -10.17
N LEU A 50 -12.31 12.69 -8.94
CA LEU A 50 -11.86 13.96 -8.38
C LEU A 50 -10.34 13.98 -8.19
N ASP A 51 -9.75 12.91 -7.64
CA ASP A 51 -8.30 12.77 -7.50
C ASP A 51 -7.59 12.93 -8.87
N ALA A 52 -8.05 12.19 -9.88
CA ALA A 52 -7.52 12.30 -11.24
C ALA A 52 -7.76 13.68 -11.88
N ALA A 53 -8.82 14.40 -11.51
CA ALA A 53 -9.09 15.75 -12.00
C ALA A 53 -8.19 16.80 -11.34
N VAL A 54 -7.96 16.65 -10.03
CA VAL A 54 -7.08 17.50 -9.24
C VAL A 54 -5.65 17.39 -9.76
N GLU A 55 -5.16 16.17 -9.97
CA GLU A 55 -3.81 15.93 -10.52
C GLU A 55 -3.63 16.61 -11.87
N ARG A 56 -4.61 16.48 -12.78
CA ARG A 56 -4.57 17.13 -14.10
C ARG A 56 -4.67 18.65 -14.07
N THR A 57 -5.37 19.22 -13.08
CA THR A 57 -5.69 20.65 -13.05
C THR A 57 -4.66 21.45 -12.25
N LEU A 58 -4.22 20.92 -11.11
CA LEU A 58 -3.31 21.59 -10.19
C LEU A 58 -1.86 21.16 -10.43
N GLY A 59 -1.61 19.92 -10.84
CA GLY A 59 -0.26 19.39 -11.03
C GLY A 59 0.66 19.73 -9.84
N ALA A 60 1.73 20.50 -10.12
CA ALA A 60 2.71 20.88 -9.10
C ALA A 60 2.19 21.81 -7.98
N ASP A 61 1.00 22.40 -8.13
CA ASP A 61 0.39 23.32 -7.15
C ASP A 61 -0.32 22.60 -5.98
N THR A 62 -0.52 21.28 -6.09
CA THR A 62 -0.95 20.42 -4.98
C THR A 62 0.24 19.66 -4.40
N ALA A 63 0.22 19.31 -3.11
CA ALA A 63 1.18 18.37 -2.53
C ALA A 63 0.63 16.92 -2.48
N GLY A 64 -0.46 16.67 -3.20
CA GLY A 64 -1.18 15.40 -3.25
C GLY A 64 -2.53 15.46 -2.53
N THR A 65 -3.28 14.38 -2.66
CA THR A 65 -4.59 14.19 -2.04
C THR A 65 -4.55 13.09 -0.99
N TYR A 66 -5.47 13.13 -0.04
CA TYR A 66 -5.67 12.03 0.89
C TYR A 66 -7.14 11.85 1.26
N LEU A 67 -7.50 10.65 1.69
CA LEU A 67 -8.81 10.35 2.25
C LEU A 67 -8.79 10.69 3.75
N ASP A 68 -9.61 11.64 4.18
CA ASP A 68 -9.75 11.96 5.61
C ASP A 68 -10.50 10.81 6.31
N SER A 69 -9.85 10.20 7.30
CA SER A 69 -10.37 8.99 7.96
C SER A 69 -11.65 9.20 8.75
N ARG A 70 -11.96 10.44 9.15
CA ARG A 70 -13.17 10.76 9.93
C ARG A 70 -14.38 10.99 9.04
N THR A 71 -14.16 11.62 7.88
CA THR A 71 -15.24 12.06 6.99
C THR A 71 -15.38 11.19 5.74
N GLY A 72 -14.37 10.38 5.41
CA GLY A 72 -14.31 9.62 4.15
C GLY A 72 -14.20 10.50 2.91
N LYS A 73 -13.93 11.81 3.07
CA LYS A 73 -13.83 12.76 1.96
C LYS A 73 -12.41 12.89 1.47
N LEU A 74 -12.26 13.07 0.16
CA LEU A 74 -10.99 13.43 -0.44
C LEU A 74 -10.61 14.86 -0.05
N VAL A 75 -9.43 15.01 0.53
CA VAL A 75 -8.82 16.29 0.87
C VAL A 75 -7.68 16.56 -0.11
N VAL A 76 -7.73 17.72 -0.75
CA VAL A 76 -6.68 18.21 -1.65
C VAL A 76 -5.81 19.17 -0.88
N THR A 77 -4.51 18.90 -0.86
CA THR A 77 -3.54 19.82 -0.25
C THR A 77 -3.12 20.88 -1.24
N VAL A 78 -3.07 22.15 -0.83
CA VAL A 78 -2.71 23.27 -1.71
C VAL A 78 -1.79 24.25 -0.98
N THR A 79 -1.00 25.00 -1.76
CA THR A 79 -0.04 25.97 -1.20
C THR A 79 -0.39 27.43 -1.49
N THR A 80 -1.22 27.70 -2.50
CA THR A 80 -1.55 29.07 -2.94
C THR A 80 -3.07 29.32 -2.96
N ASP A 81 -3.48 30.58 -2.83
CA ASP A 81 -4.90 30.97 -2.90
C ASP A 81 -5.53 30.59 -4.24
N ARG A 82 -4.78 30.75 -5.33
CA ARG A 82 -5.20 30.33 -6.67
C ARG A 82 -5.49 28.82 -6.73
N ALA A 83 -4.57 28.00 -6.21
CA ALA A 83 -4.75 26.55 -6.20
C ALA A 83 -5.92 26.13 -5.31
N GLU A 84 -6.16 26.84 -4.21
CA GLU A 84 -7.32 26.64 -3.36
C GLU A 84 -8.63 26.94 -4.11
N GLU A 85 -8.72 28.08 -4.80
CA GLU A 85 -9.90 28.45 -5.59
C GLU A 85 -10.18 27.40 -6.68
N GLN A 86 -9.15 27.00 -7.42
CA GLN A 86 -9.24 25.96 -8.45
C GLN A 86 -9.68 24.62 -7.85
N ALA A 87 -9.12 24.20 -6.71
CA ALA A 87 -9.49 22.96 -6.05
C ALA A 87 -10.95 23.01 -5.55
N ARG A 88 -11.39 24.12 -4.96
CA ARG A 88 -12.79 24.29 -4.50
C ARG A 88 -13.78 24.26 -5.67
N ALA A 89 -13.41 24.79 -6.84
CA ALA A 89 -14.23 24.73 -8.04
C ALA A 89 -14.49 23.28 -8.52
N THR A 90 -13.63 22.32 -8.16
CA THR A 90 -13.84 20.89 -8.44
C THR A 90 -14.72 20.18 -7.39
N GLY A 91 -15.17 20.89 -6.35
CA GLY A 91 -15.92 20.32 -5.23
C GLY A 91 -15.05 19.66 -4.16
N ALA A 92 -13.72 19.82 -4.23
CA ALA A 92 -12.79 19.23 -3.28
C ALA A 92 -12.86 19.89 -1.89
N THR A 93 -12.62 19.08 -0.86
CA THR A 93 -12.27 19.61 0.45
C THR A 93 -10.80 20.03 0.39
N VAL A 94 -10.51 21.29 0.73
CA VAL A 94 -9.15 21.83 0.57
C VAL A 94 -8.48 22.01 1.93
N ARG A 95 -7.18 21.72 1.97
CA ARG A 95 -6.32 22.00 3.12
C ARG A 95 -5.08 22.77 2.66
N ARG A 96 -4.86 23.96 3.24
CA ARG A 96 -3.60 24.69 3.07
C ARG A 96 -2.47 23.92 3.74
N VAL A 97 -1.34 23.78 3.05
CA VAL A 97 -0.11 23.18 3.56
C VAL A 97 1.09 24.06 3.25
N ALA A 98 2.22 23.80 3.92
CA ALA A 98 3.41 24.65 3.83
C ALA A 98 4.31 24.32 2.64
N ARG A 99 4.31 23.07 2.18
CA ARG A 99 5.19 22.57 1.11
C ARG A 99 4.38 22.18 -0.12
N SER A 100 4.85 22.59 -1.31
CA SER A 100 4.28 22.17 -2.61
C SER A 100 4.79 20.79 -3.03
N ALA A 101 4.17 20.18 -4.06
CA ALA A 101 4.73 18.96 -4.67
C ALA A 101 6.17 19.19 -5.13
N ALA A 102 6.48 20.31 -5.77
CA ALA A 102 7.83 20.61 -6.23
C ALA A 102 8.87 20.63 -5.09
N GLN A 103 8.49 21.10 -3.89
CA GLN A 103 9.36 21.08 -2.71
C GLN A 103 9.54 19.68 -2.14
N LEU A 104 8.48 18.86 -2.13
CA LEU A 104 8.57 17.46 -1.70
C LEU A 104 9.39 16.61 -2.69
N ASP A 105 9.22 16.85 -3.99
CA ASP A 105 10.03 16.24 -5.04
C ASP A 105 11.50 16.62 -4.94
N ALA A 106 11.80 17.89 -4.65
CA ALA A 106 13.17 18.33 -4.40
C ALA A 106 13.79 17.60 -3.19
N ALA A 107 13.00 17.37 -2.13
CA ALA A 107 13.45 16.59 -0.98
C ALA A 107 13.71 15.11 -1.36
N MET A 108 12.85 14.49 -2.15
CA MET A 108 13.08 13.12 -2.67
C MET A 108 14.32 13.04 -3.56
N LYS A 109 14.56 14.04 -4.42
CA LYS A 109 15.77 14.12 -5.26
C LYS A 109 17.05 14.27 -4.43
N ALA A 110 17.00 15.04 -3.34
CA ALA A 110 18.13 15.15 -2.41
C ALA A 110 18.39 13.80 -1.69
N LEU A 111 17.34 13.09 -1.27
CA LEU A 111 17.48 11.74 -0.73
C LEU A 111 18.08 10.77 -1.74
N GLU A 112 17.64 10.80 -3.01
CA GLU A 112 18.19 9.96 -4.07
C GLU A 112 19.68 10.27 -4.34
N ALA A 113 20.05 11.54 -4.43
CA ALA A 113 21.42 11.94 -4.71
C ALA A 113 22.37 11.66 -3.54
N GLU A 114 21.90 11.82 -2.31
CA GLU A 114 22.78 11.92 -1.14
C GLU A 114 22.53 10.85 -0.08
N ALA A 115 21.44 10.08 -0.14
CA ALA A 115 21.05 9.07 0.85
C ALA A 115 20.39 7.82 0.23
N LYS A 116 20.69 7.51 -1.04
CA LYS A 116 20.30 6.24 -1.66
C LYS A 116 21.02 5.06 -1.01
N ILE A 117 20.29 4.40 -0.12
CA ILE A 117 20.79 3.34 0.77
C ILE A 117 19.87 2.14 0.58
N THR A 118 20.42 0.96 0.26
CA THR A 118 19.66 -0.30 0.23
C THR A 118 18.98 -0.53 1.58
N GLY A 119 17.71 -0.94 1.56
CA GLY A 119 16.90 -1.10 2.77
C GLY A 119 16.25 0.20 3.25
N THR A 120 16.21 1.24 2.40
CA THR A 120 15.39 2.43 2.62
C THR A 120 14.28 2.55 1.61
N SER A 121 13.19 3.19 2.02
CA SER A 121 12.11 3.57 1.14
C SER A 121 11.55 4.93 1.55
N TRP A 122 11.22 5.79 0.60
CA TRP A 122 10.67 7.12 0.88
C TRP A 122 9.56 7.49 -0.10
N GLY A 123 8.51 8.15 0.37
CA GLY A 123 7.45 8.67 -0.49
C GLY A 123 6.67 9.79 0.17
N ILE A 124 5.73 10.37 -0.56
CA ILE A 124 4.95 11.52 -0.12
C ILE A 124 3.79 11.04 0.76
N ASP A 125 3.66 11.62 1.96
CA ASP A 125 2.43 11.60 2.75
C ASP A 125 1.81 13.00 2.77
N PRO A 126 0.76 13.25 1.95
CA PRO A 126 0.08 14.54 1.90
C PRO A 126 -0.66 14.87 3.21
N ARG A 127 -0.94 13.89 4.08
CA ARG A 127 -1.58 14.14 5.39
C ARG A 127 -0.66 14.86 6.34
N THR A 128 0.64 14.60 6.28
CA THR A 128 1.66 15.27 7.11
C THR A 128 2.40 16.36 6.33
N ASN A 129 2.24 16.44 5.01
CA ASN A 129 2.95 17.34 4.11
C ASN A 129 4.48 17.16 4.22
N GLN A 130 4.90 15.89 4.22
CA GLN A 130 6.28 15.42 4.38
C GLN A 130 6.58 14.24 3.45
N VAL A 131 7.87 14.00 3.22
CA VAL A 131 8.40 12.75 2.70
C VAL A 131 8.59 11.79 3.88
N ALA A 132 7.82 10.70 3.89
CA ALA A 132 7.91 9.64 4.88
C ALA A 132 9.00 8.64 4.47
N VAL A 133 10.10 8.59 5.21
CA VAL A 133 11.22 7.66 5.00
C VAL A 133 11.12 6.53 6.02
N GLU A 134 11.16 5.30 5.53
CA GLU A 134 11.35 4.10 6.34
C GLU A 134 12.73 3.52 6.05
N ALA A 135 13.46 3.19 7.11
CA ALA A 135 14.73 2.49 7.07
C ALA A 135 14.60 1.15 7.80
N ASP A 136 14.88 0.05 7.12
CA ASP A 136 14.71 -1.28 7.67
C ASP A 136 15.85 -1.70 8.62
N SER A 137 15.82 -2.94 9.10
CA SER A 137 16.79 -3.45 10.06
C SER A 137 18.20 -3.68 9.49
N SER A 138 18.36 -3.74 8.16
CA SER A 138 19.65 -3.90 7.50
C SER A 138 20.44 -2.59 7.39
N VAL A 139 19.77 -1.44 7.50
CA VAL A 139 20.42 -0.12 7.40
C VAL A 139 21.37 0.11 8.57
N SER A 140 22.66 0.25 8.25
CA SER A 140 23.74 0.42 9.23
C SER A 140 23.62 1.72 10.03
N ALA A 141 24.26 1.80 11.20
CA ALA A 141 24.29 3.04 11.98
C ALA A 141 24.95 4.21 11.22
N ARG A 142 25.96 3.91 10.40
CA ARG A 142 26.62 4.91 9.54
C ARG A 142 25.67 5.45 8.48
N ASP A 143 24.92 4.56 7.83
CA ASP A 143 23.98 4.95 6.78
C ASP A 143 22.76 5.68 7.35
N MET A 144 22.31 5.30 8.54
CA MET A 144 21.31 6.08 9.28
C MET A 144 21.80 7.49 9.59
N ALA A 145 23.03 7.65 10.10
CA ALA A 145 23.56 8.98 10.39
C ALA A 145 23.67 9.84 9.13
N ARG A 146 24.00 9.23 7.97
CA ARG A 146 23.98 9.89 6.66
C ARG A 146 22.56 10.33 6.28
N LEU A 147 21.57 9.45 6.41
CA LEU A 147 20.17 9.73 6.12
C LEU A 147 19.63 10.87 7.01
N GLU A 148 19.91 10.83 8.30
CA GLU A 148 19.53 11.87 9.27
C GLU A 148 20.20 13.22 8.95
N ALA A 149 21.46 13.22 8.52
CA ALA A 149 22.16 14.43 8.12
C ALA A 149 21.54 15.09 6.88
N VAL A 150 21.10 14.29 5.89
CA VAL A 150 20.37 14.78 4.72
C VAL A 150 19.01 15.33 5.16
N ALA A 151 18.24 14.58 5.95
CA ALA A 151 16.93 15.02 6.44
C ALA A 151 16.99 16.33 7.24
N LYS A 152 18.04 16.53 8.06
CA LYS A 152 18.25 17.77 8.81
C LYS A 152 18.42 18.98 7.90
N ARG A 153 19.14 18.85 6.77
CA ARG A 153 19.28 19.92 5.77
C ARG A 153 17.97 20.27 5.08
N LEU A 154 17.04 19.32 5.00
CA LEU A 154 15.74 19.48 4.35
C LEU A 154 14.67 20.14 5.24
N GLY A 155 15.04 20.69 6.40
CA GLY A 155 14.20 21.64 7.14
C GLY A 155 12.83 21.09 7.55
N GLY A 156 12.78 19.84 8.01
CA GLY A 156 11.55 19.18 8.46
C GLY A 156 10.64 18.66 7.33
N ALA A 157 11.11 18.67 6.08
CA ALA A 157 10.39 18.04 4.96
C ALA A 157 10.41 16.51 5.02
N VAL A 158 11.34 15.93 5.77
CA VAL A 158 11.56 14.49 5.86
C VAL A 158 11.26 14.00 7.28
N ALA A 159 10.44 12.95 7.38
CA ALA A 159 10.21 12.22 8.62
C ALA A 159 10.79 10.80 8.48
N ILE A 160 11.74 10.44 9.33
CA ILE A 160 12.40 9.12 9.31
C ILE A 160 11.81 8.22 10.40
N SER A 161 11.48 6.99 10.04
CA SER A 161 11.15 5.91 10.97
C SER A 161 12.01 4.68 10.68
N ARG A 162 12.32 3.92 11.74
CA ARG A 162 12.86 2.56 11.58
C ARG A 162 11.72 1.55 11.56
N VAL A 163 11.84 0.57 10.67
CA VAL A 163 10.88 -0.53 10.54
C VAL A 163 11.57 -1.88 10.75
N PRO A 164 10.86 -2.88 11.31
CA PRO A 164 11.40 -4.23 11.41
C PRO A 164 11.55 -4.88 10.02
N GLY A 165 12.36 -5.94 9.97
CA GLY A 165 12.61 -6.75 8.77
C GLY A 165 13.52 -6.08 7.74
N VAL A 166 13.48 -6.54 6.50
CA VAL A 166 14.34 -6.08 5.40
C VAL A 166 13.50 -5.94 4.14
N PHE A 167 13.60 -4.80 3.46
CA PHE A 167 12.92 -4.59 2.18
C PHE A 167 13.46 -5.56 1.14
N ASP A 168 12.61 -6.48 0.70
CA ASP A 168 12.94 -7.46 -0.33
C ASP A 168 11.75 -7.65 -1.29
N ARG A 169 12.06 -8.12 -2.49
CA ARG A 169 11.07 -8.65 -3.41
C ARG A 169 10.53 -9.95 -2.84
N GLU A 170 9.22 -10.13 -2.93
CA GLU A 170 8.59 -11.30 -2.34
C GLU A 170 8.34 -12.37 -3.40
N VAL A 171 9.40 -13.03 -3.89
CA VAL A 171 9.26 -14.23 -4.73
C VAL A 171 9.05 -15.47 -3.84
N LEU A 172 8.29 -16.48 -4.33
CA LEU A 172 7.83 -17.76 -3.70
C LEU A 172 6.41 -17.87 -3.06
N GLY A 173 5.26 -17.82 -3.78
CA GLY A 173 3.87 -17.77 -3.19
C GLY A 173 2.74 -17.89 -4.21
N GLY A 174 1.54 -18.46 -3.91
CA GLY A 174 0.27 -18.66 -4.69
C GLY A 174 -0.24 -17.71 -5.81
N GLY A 175 -1.55 -17.54 -6.04
CA GLY A 175 -2.11 -16.91 -7.25
C GLY A 175 -1.45 -17.49 -8.49
N ALA A 176 -1.23 -18.81 -8.45
CA ALA A 176 0.11 -19.31 -8.67
C ALA A 176 0.50 -19.31 -10.13
N ILE A 177 1.56 -18.57 -10.44
CA ILE A 177 2.27 -18.66 -11.70
C ILE A 177 3.68 -19.15 -11.41
N TYR A 178 4.14 -20.10 -12.22
CA TYR A 178 5.42 -20.76 -12.06
C TYR A 178 6.27 -20.57 -13.32
N GLY A 179 7.53 -20.16 -13.15
CA GLY A 179 8.46 -19.93 -14.23
C GLY A 179 9.90 -19.96 -13.73
N GLY A 180 10.82 -20.59 -14.48
CA GLY A 180 12.25 -20.65 -14.13
C GLY A 180 12.54 -21.22 -12.73
N GLY A 181 11.72 -22.17 -12.27
CA GLY A 181 11.84 -22.76 -10.92
C GLY A 181 11.32 -21.88 -9.78
N SER A 182 10.80 -20.69 -10.09
CA SER A 182 10.24 -19.74 -9.11
C SER A 182 8.72 -19.70 -9.17
N ARG A 183 8.10 -19.32 -8.05
CA ARG A 183 6.66 -19.11 -7.93
C ARG A 183 6.39 -17.63 -7.66
N CYS A 184 5.51 -17.04 -8.45
CA CYS A 184 4.96 -15.70 -8.25
C CYS A 184 3.43 -15.77 -8.31
N SER A 185 2.81 -14.60 -8.23
CA SER A 185 1.37 -14.41 -8.32
C SER A 185 1.01 -13.63 -9.59
N ALA A 186 -0.19 -13.84 -10.13
CA ALA A 186 -0.79 -12.92 -11.10
C ALA A 186 -1.60 -11.82 -10.39
N ALA A 187 -1.62 -10.60 -10.95
CA ALA A 187 -2.38 -9.49 -10.38
C ALA A 187 -3.76 -9.42 -11.04
N PHE A 188 -3.79 -9.08 -12.32
CA PHE A 188 -5.04 -8.87 -13.05
C PHE A 188 -4.95 -9.50 -14.42
N ASN A 189 -6.04 -10.15 -14.84
CA ASN A 189 -6.25 -10.47 -16.24
C ASN A 189 -6.59 -9.17 -16.98
N VAL A 190 -5.98 -9.01 -18.16
CA VAL A 190 -6.13 -7.83 -19.00
C VAL A 190 -6.28 -8.25 -20.45
N THR A 191 -6.79 -7.34 -21.29
CA THR A 191 -7.04 -7.63 -22.70
C THR A 191 -6.59 -6.50 -23.60
N LYS A 192 -6.23 -6.87 -24.82
CA LYS A 192 -5.93 -5.96 -25.94
C LYS A 192 -6.25 -6.68 -27.25
N GLY A 193 -7.05 -6.05 -28.11
CA GLY A 193 -7.36 -6.60 -29.44
C GLY A 193 -7.98 -8.01 -29.42
N GLY A 194 -8.73 -8.37 -28.38
CA GLY A 194 -9.32 -9.70 -28.21
C GLY A 194 -8.38 -10.76 -27.63
N ALA A 195 -7.08 -10.49 -27.53
CA ALA A 195 -6.13 -11.37 -26.84
C ALA A 195 -6.21 -11.20 -25.31
N ARG A 196 -5.89 -12.26 -24.59
CA ARG A 196 -5.88 -12.31 -23.13
C ARG A 196 -4.46 -12.34 -22.59
N TYR A 197 -4.28 -11.62 -21.50
CA TYR A 197 -3.02 -11.47 -20.80
C TYR A 197 -3.26 -11.49 -19.30
N PHE A 198 -2.19 -11.65 -18.53
CA PHE A 198 -2.16 -11.23 -17.15
C PHE A 198 -0.95 -10.34 -16.90
N VAL A 199 -1.11 -9.37 -16.00
CA VAL A 199 0.00 -8.58 -15.47
C VAL A 199 0.50 -9.17 -14.16
N THR A 200 1.81 -9.08 -13.94
CA THR A 200 2.51 -9.55 -12.74
C THR A 200 3.73 -8.64 -12.49
N ALA A 201 4.55 -8.95 -11.48
CA ALA A 201 5.74 -8.16 -11.17
C ALA A 201 6.83 -8.35 -12.23
N GLY A 202 7.56 -7.27 -12.53
CA GLY A 202 8.66 -7.25 -13.50
C GLY A 202 9.81 -8.15 -13.07
N HIS A 203 10.15 -8.13 -11.77
CA HIS A 203 11.18 -9.01 -11.24
C HIS A 203 10.81 -10.50 -11.38
N CYS A 204 9.51 -10.84 -11.42
CA CYS A 204 9.04 -12.19 -11.73
C CYS A 204 9.25 -12.51 -13.21
N THR A 205 8.77 -11.67 -14.13
CA THR A 205 8.93 -11.86 -15.58
C THR A 205 10.37 -11.81 -16.07
N ASN A 206 11.31 -11.24 -15.31
CA ASN A 206 12.74 -11.36 -15.60
C ASN A 206 13.26 -12.80 -15.46
N ILE A 207 12.64 -13.64 -14.62
CA ILE A 207 13.09 -15.01 -14.32
C ILE A 207 12.80 -15.97 -15.48
N SER A 208 11.67 -15.82 -16.16
CA SER A 208 11.22 -16.79 -17.16
C SER A 208 10.41 -16.14 -18.29
N ALA A 209 10.60 -16.67 -19.50
CA ALA A 209 9.72 -16.40 -20.63
C ALA A 209 8.43 -17.22 -20.59
N ASN A 210 8.46 -18.42 -20.00
CA ASN A 210 7.33 -19.36 -19.97
C ASN A 210 6.73 -19.44 -18.57
N TRP A 211 5.40 -19.45 -18.50
CA TRP A 211 4.65 -19.48 -17.25
C TRP A 211 3.60 -20.59 -17.25
N SER A 212 3.47 -21.27 -16.11
CA SER A 212 2.51 -22.35 -15.86
C SER A 212 1.64 -22.02 -14.64
N ALA A 213 0.41 -22.53 -14.59
CA ALA A 213 -0.48 -22.36 -13.43
C ALA A 213 -0.12 -23.26 -12.24
N THR A 214 0.65 -24.32 -12.48
CA THR A 214 1.09 -25.29 -11.47
C THR A 214 2.58 -25.59 -11.63
N SER A 215 3.23 -26.00 -10.55
CA SER A 215 4.64 -26.36 -10.56
C SER A 215 4.88 -27.56 -11.48
N GLY A 216 5.72 -27.40 -12.50
CA GLY A 216 5.97 -28.43 -13.53
C GLY A 216 4.79 -28.69 -14.47
N GLY A 217 3.74 -27.86 -14.40
CA GLY A 217 2.58 -27.95 -15.27
C GLY A 217 2.82 -27.42 -16.69
N PRO A 218 1.85 -27.60 -17.59
CA PRO A 218 1.92 -27.08 -18.95
C PRO A 218 2.02 -25.56 -18.95
N VAL A 219 2.70 -25.03 -19.98
CA VAL A 219 2.80 -23.58 -20.20
C VAL A 219 1.43 -23.03 -20.57
N ILE A 220 0.94 -22.07 -19.80
CA ILE A 220 -0.33 -21.35 -20.03
C ILE A 220 -0.11 -20.04 -20.78
N GLY A 221 1.09 -19.48 -20.69
CA GLY A 221 1.40 -18.20 -21.31
C GLY A 221 2.88 -17.89 -21.41
N VAL A 222 3.18 -16.90 -22.25
CA VAL A 222 4.53 -16.44 -22.56
C VAL A 222 4.67 -14.95 -22.27
N ARG A 223 5.81 -14.55 -21.71
CA ARG A 223 6.13 -13.15 -21.41
C ARG A 223 6.17 -12.34 -22.70
N GLU A 224 5.50 -11.19 -22.71
CA GLU A 224 5.58 -10.19 -23.80
C GLU A 224 6.27 -8.90 -23.38
N GLY A 225 6.35 -8.61 -22.08
CA GLY A 225 7.00 -7.43 -21.57
C GLY A 225 7.44 -7.59 -20.12
N THR A 226 8.49 -6.85 -19.75
CA THR A 226 9.03 -6.80 -18.40
C THR A 226 9.76 -5.47 -18.19
N SER A 227 9.63 -4.89 -17.00
CA SER A 227 10.38 -3.71 -16.57
C SER A 227 10.72 -3.85 -15.09
N PHE A 228 11.98 -4.15 -14.79
CA PHE A 228 12.55 -4.19 -13.44
C PHE A 228 14.10 -4.20 -13.52
N PRO A 229 14.84 -3.42 -12.68
CA PRO A 229 14.36 -2.43 -11.71
C PRO A 229 13.84 -1.15 -12.42
N THR A 230 13.85 0.01 -11.75
CA THR A 230 13.17 1.27 -12.14
C THR A 230 11.66 1.20 -11.93
N ASN A 231 10.99 0.22 -12.53
CA ASN A 231 9.59 -0.12 -12.30
C ASN A 231 9.50 -1.56 -11.79
N ASP A 232 8.29 -2.05 -11.49
CA ASP A 232 8.10 -3.47 -11.19
C ASP A 232 6.80 -4.03 -11.76
N TYR A 233 6.75 -4.12 -13.10
CA TYR A 233 5.65 -4.76 -13.82
C TYR A 233 6.13 -5.59 -15.01
N GLY A 234 5.34 -6.61 -15.34
CA GLY A 234 5.50 -7.46 -16.50
C GLY A 234 4.15 -7.91 -17.02
N ILE A 235 4.13 -8.38 -18.26
CA ILE A 235 2.92 -8.88 -18.92
C ILE A 235 3.21 -10.22 -19.58
N VAL A 236 2.27 -11.15 -19.42
CA VAL A 236 2.31 -12.50 -19.99
C VAL A 236 1.05 -12.70 -20.82
N ARG A 237 1.21 -13.12 -22.07
CA ARG A 237 0.10 -13.47 -22.96
C ARG A 237 -0.31 -14.92 -22.74
N TYR A 238 -1.61 -15.18 -22.60
CA TYR A 238 -2.13 -16.54 -22.62
C TYR A 238 -1.97 -17.17 -24.01
N THR A 239 -1.45 -18.39 -24.06
CA THR A 239 -1.17 -19.15 -25.29
C THR A 239 -1.83 -20.53 -25.33
N ASP A 240 -2.49 -20.93 -24.25
CA ASP A 240 -3.18 -22.20 -24.10
C ASP A 240 -4.64 -22.19 -24.61
N GLY A 241 -5.09 -21.07 -25.17
CA GLY A 241 -6.46 -20.89 -25.65
C GLY A 241 -7.47 -20.58 -24.55
N SER A 242 -7.03 -20.42 -23.30
CA SER A 242 -7.90 -20.04 -22.18
C SER A 242 -8.38 -18.59 -22.30
N SER A 243 -9.57 -18.32 -21.75
CA SER A 243 -10.10 -16.97 -21.57
C SER A 243 -10.59 -16.79 -20.14
N PRO A 244 -9.67 -16.58 -19.18
CA PRO A 244 -10.02 -16.47 -17.77
C PRO A 244 -10.88 -15.22 -17.50
N ALA A 245 -11.65 -15.24 -16.41
CA ALA A 245 -12.42 -14.08 -15.96
C ALA A 245 -11.49 -12.96 -15.43
N GLY A 246 -11.89 -11.70 -15.55
CA GLY A 246 -11.17 -10.57 -14.96
C GLY A 246 -11.46 -10.38 -13.48
N SER A 247 -11.22 -11.44 -12.70
CA SER A 247 -11.49 -11.47 -11.27
C SER A 247 -10.26 -11.84 -10.46
N VAL A 248 -10.17 -11.34 -9.24
CA VAL A 248 -9.14 -11.67 -8.25
C VAL A 248 -9.64 -12.80 -7.35
N ASP A 249 -8.81 -13.82 -7.12
CA ASP A 249 -9.12 -14.92 -6.18
C ASP A 249 -9.15 -14.39 -4.74
N LEU A 250 -10.20 -14.71 -3.97
CA LEU A 250 -10.34 -14.35 -2.56
C LEU A 250 -9.91 -15.46 -1.61
N TYR A 251 -9.49 -16.62 -2.12
CA TYR A 251 -9.02 -17.77 -1.34
C TYR A 251 -10.02 -18.33 -0.32
N ASN A 252 -11.30 -18.05 -0.54
CA ASN A 252 -12.42 -18.51 0.28
C ASN A 252 -13.51 -19.23 -0.55
N GLY A 253 -13.16 -19.64 -1.78
CA GLY A 253 -14.10 -20.24 -2.74
C GLY A 253 -14.89 -19.22 -3.57
N SER A 254 -14.63 -17.92 -3.42
CA SER A 254 -15.21 -16.84 -4.22
C SER A 254 -14.13 -16.00 -4.90
N THR A 255 -14.53 -15.16 -5.84
CA THR A 255 -13.67 -14.18 -6.52
C THR A 255 -14.23 -12.76 -6.39
N GLN A 256 -13.37 -11.77 -6.55
CA GLN A 256 -13.73 -10.36 -6.66
C GLN A 256 -13.63 -9.94 -8.12
N ASP A 257 -14.75 -9.55 -8.73
CA ASP A 257 -14.77 -8.95 -10.06
C ASP A 257 -14.00 -7.61 -10.09
N ILE A 258 -13.26 -7.35 -11.17
CA ILE A 258 -12.46 -6.13 -11.37
C ILE A 258 -12.88 -5.47 -12.68
N SER A 259 -13.51 -4.31 -12.56
CA SER A 259 -14.13 -3.61 -13.70
C SER A 259 -13.51 -2.26 -14.02
N SER A 260 -12.56 -1.80 -13.20
CA SER A 260 -11.89 -0.52 -13.39
C SER A 260 -10.48 -0.52 -12.78
N ALA A 261 -9.69 0.49 -13.12
CA ALA A 261 -8.36 0.71 -12.55
C ALA A 261 -8.19 2.19 -12.16
N ALA A 262 -7.49 2.44 -11.05
CA ALA A 262 -7.20 3.78 -10.57
C ALA A 262 -5.87 3.81 -9.80
N ASN A 263 -5.31 5.01 -9.61
CA ASN A 263 -4.21 5.20 -8.67
C ASN A 263 -4.73 5.17 -7.24
N ALA A 264 -3.90 4.68 -6.32
CA ALA A 264 -4.22 4.59 -4.91
C ALA A 264 -4.11 5.96 -4.21
N VAL A 265 -5.06 6.28 -3.33
CA VAL A 265 -5.09 7.51 -2.54
C VAL A 265 -4.63 7.25 -1.10
N VAL A 266 -3.76 8.11 -0.56
CA VAL A 266 -3.29 7.98 0.84
C VAL A 266 -4.47 8.01 1.81
N GLY A 267 -4.49 7.08 2.78
CA GLY A 267 -5.56 6.94 3.76
C GLY A 267 -6.69 6.00 3.35
N GLN A 268 -6.73 5.54 2.09
CA GLN A 268 -7.76 4.59 1.65
C GLN A 268 -7.51 3.17 2.17
N ALA A 269 -8.58 2.41 2.40
CA ALA A 269 -8.49 0.97 2.62
C ALA A 269 -8.09 0.23 1.33
N ILE A 270 -7.29 -0.81 1.50
CA ILE A 270 -6.81 -1.65 0.41
C ILE A 270 -6.77 -3.11 0.83
N ARG A 271 -6.99 -3.99 -0.14
CA ARG A 271 -6.78 -5.43 -0.01
C ARG A 271 -5.68 -5.87 -0.95
N LYS A 272 -4.91 -6.85 -0.52
CA LYS A 272 -3.90 -7.51 -1.34
C LYS A 272 -4.25 -8.99 -1.42
N SER A 273 -4.42 -9.52 -2.62
CA SER A 273 -4.52 -10.96 -2.86
C SER A 273 -3.19 -11.46 -3.40
N GLY A 274 -2.52 -12.20 -2.54
CA GLY A 274 -1.46 -13.10 -2.90
C GLY A 274 -1.86 -14.50 -2.45
N SER A 275 -0.93 -15.21 -1.90
CA SER A 275 -0.47 -16.37 -2.62
C SER A 275 0.24 -17.29 -1.66
N THR A 276 1.13 -16.67 -0.92
CA THR A 276 1.57 -17.10 0.39
C THR A 276 0.58 -16.61 1.43
N THR A 277 0.30 -15.31 1.50
CA THR A 277 -0.55 -14.75 2.57
C THR A 277 -2.03 -14.70 2.23
N LYS A 278 -2.44 -15.19 1.06
CA LYS A 278 -3.82 -15.10 0.57
C LYS A 278 -4.26 -13.64 0.55
N VAL A 279 -5.48 -13.35 1.04
CA VAL A 279 -5.97 -11.99 1.13
C VAL A 279 -5.60 -11.35 2.47
N THR A 280 -4.83 -10.27 2.42
CA THR A 280 -4.57 -9.38 3.55
C THR A 280 -5.18 -8.00 3.27
N SER A 281 -5.33 -7.18 4.31
CA SER A 281 -5.93 -5.85 4.22
C SER A 281 -5.09 -4.84 4.98
N GLY A 282 -5.17 -3.59 4.57
CA GLY A 282 -4.45 -2.49 5.19
C GLY A 282 -4.92 -1.14 4.67
N THR A 283 -4.07 -0.14 4.82
CA THR A 283 -4.31 1.24 4.43
C THR A 283 -3.12 1.76 3.62
N VAL A 284 -3.37 2.61 2.64
CA VAL A 284 -2.31 3.29 1.89
C VAL A 284 -1.69 4.39 2.76
N THR A 285 -0.37 4.39 2.90
CA THR A 285 0.36 5.32 3.79
C THR A 285 1.18 6.35 3.05
N ALA A 286 1.71 6.02 1.87
CA ALA A 286 2.48 6.94 1.04
C ALA A 286 2.38 6.58 -0.45
N VAL A 287 2.52 7.59 -1.30
CA VAL A 287 2.54 7.48 -2.76
C VAL A 287 3.83 8.09 -3.31
N ASN A 288 4.13 7.88 -4.60
CA ASN A 288 5.39 8.28 -5.23
C ASN A 288 6.61 7.74 -4.46
N VAL A 289 6.47 6.51 -3.97
CA VAL A 289 7.47 5.87 -3.13
C VAL A 289 8.63 5.40 -4.01
N THR A 290 9.85 5.77 -3.62
CA THR A 290 11.08 5.10 -4.06
C THR A 290 11.40 4.00 -3.07
N VAL A 291 11.76 2.82 -3.56
CA VAL A 291 12.21 1.68 -2.76
C VAL A 291 13.59 1.28 -3.25
N ASN A 292 14.57 1.22 -2.35
CA ASN A 292 15.93 0.83 -2.68
C ASN A 292 16.16 -0.65 -2.37
N TYR A 293 15.77 -1.52 -3.32
CA TYR A 293 16.10 -2.94 -3.27
C TYR A 293 17.60 -3.17 -3.55
N SER A 294 18.06 -4.41 -3.30
CA SER A 294 19.43 -4.82 -3.62
C SER A 294 19.74 -4.80 -5.12
N ASP A 295 18.74 -5.08 -5.97
CA ASP A 295 18.85 -5.01 -7.44
C ASP A 295 18.88 -3.58 -8.00
N GLY A 296 18.49 -2.59 -7.19
CA GLY A 296 18.39 -1.19 -7.58
C GLY A 296 17.09 -0.53 -7.12
N PRO A 297 16.96 0.78 -7.34
CA PRO A 297 15.76 1.53 -6.98
C PRO A 297 14.58 1.16 -7.87
N VAL A 298 13.38 1.20 -7.29
CA VAL A 298 12.11 1.18 -8.00
C VAL A 298 11.33 2.42 -7.58
N TYR A 299 10.79 3.15 -8.56
CA TYR A 299 10.20 4.47 -8.39
C TYR A 299 8.67 4.42 -8.55
N GLY A 300 7.98 5.47 -8.11
CA GLY A 300 6.53 5.62 -8.34
C GLY A 300 5.65 4.63 -7.56
N MET A 301 6.21 3.93 -6.57
CA MET A 301 5.52 2.88 -5.85
C MET A 301 4.50 3.44 -4.84
N VAL A 302 3.69 2.56 -4.27
CA VAL A 302 2.74 2.89 -3.20
C VAL A 302 3.01 2.00 -1.99
N ARG A 303 3.09 2.61 -0.80
CA ARG A 303 3.27 1.87 0.46
C ARG A 303 1.94 1.68 1.16
N THR A 304 1.75 0.49 1.74
CA THR A 304 0.55 0.12 2.48
C THR A 304 0.90 -0.56 3.80
N THR A 305 -0.09 -0.69 4.69
CA THR A 305 0.03 -1.48 5.93
C THR A 305 -0.41 -2.94 5.79
N ALA A 306 -0.75 -3.40 4.58
CA ALA A 306 -1.17 -4.78 4.37
C ALA A 306 0.03 -5.71 4.58
N CYS A 307 -0.20 -6.86 5.21
CA CYS A 307 0.84 -7.88 5.36
C CYS A 307 1.06 -8.63 4.06
N SER A 308 2.29 -9.06 3.85
CA SER A 308 2.70 -9.87 2.72
C SER A 308 3.93 -10.70 3.11
N ALA A 309 4.23 -11.70 2.30
CA ALA A 309 5.41 -12.52 2.48
C ALA A 309 5.93 -13.01 1.13
N GLY A 310 7.21 -13.45 1.16
CA GLY A 310 7.88 -14.16 0.08
C GLY A 310 6.89 -15.00 -0.71
N GLY A 311 6.66 -14.55 -1.94
CA GLY A 311 5.74 -15.14 -2.87
C GLY A 311 4.54 -14.43 -3.35
N ASP A 312 4.10 -13.43 -2.62
CA ASP A 312 2.97 -12.68 -3.08
C ASP A 312 3.29 -11.71 -4.21
N SER A 313 4.55 -11.64 -4.66
CA SER A 313 4.95 -10.76 -5.75
C SER A 313 4.17 -11.03 -7.02
N GLY A 314 3.79 -9.94 -7.65
CA GLY A 314 2.86 -9.95 -8.77
C GLY A 314 1.39 -10.03 -8.36
N GLY A 315 1.05 -10.18 -7.07
CA GLY A 315 -0.32 -10.32 -6.61
C GLY A 315 -1.12 -9.01 -6.67
N ALA A 316 -2.44 -9.11 -6.69
CA ALA A 316 -3.33 -7.98 -6.86
C ALA A 316 -3.41 -7.09 -5.60
N HIS A 317 -3.23 -5.78 -5.75
CA HIS A 317 -3.69 -4.76 -4.80
C HIS A 317 -4.96 -4.11 -5.34
N PHE A 318 -6.05 -4.15 -4.60
CA PHE A 318 -7.38 -3.74 -5.07
C PHE A 318 -8.26 -3.16 -3.96
N ALA A 319 -9.29 -2.41 -4.35
CA ALA A 319 -10.34 -1.93 -3.45
C ALA A 319 -11.71 -2.09 -4.13
N GLY A 320 -12.52 -3.03 -3.65
CA GLY A 320 -13.76 -3.42 -4.32
C GLY A 320 -13.46 -3.91 -5.75
N THR A 321 -14.12 -3.32 -6.74
CA THR A 321 -13.93 -3.66 -8.17
C THR A 321 -12.84 -2.84 -8.85
N VAL A 322 -12.04 -2.09 -8.09
CA VAL A 322 -10.98 -1.21 -8.61
C VAL A 322 -9.61 -1.87 -8.44
N ALA A 323 -8.92 -2.11 -9.55
CA ALA A 323 -7.51 -2.48 -9.57
C ALA A 323 -6.63 -1.27 -9.20
N LEU A 324 -5.72 -1.45 -8.25
CA LEU A 324 -4.85 -0.39 -7.77
C LEU A 324 -3.38 -0.66 -8.07
N GLY A 325 -2.93 -1.90 -7.91
CA GLY A 325 -1.52 -2.20 -8.09
C GLY A 325 -1.13 -3.66 -8.20
N ILE A 326 0.12 -3.84 -8.58
CA ILE A 326 0.82 -5.12 -8.69
C ILE A 326 1.81 -5.19 -7.53
N HIS A 327 1.70 -6.21 -6.68
CA HIS A 327 2.56 -6.32 -5.51
C HIS A 327 4.04 -6.51 -5.91
N SER A 328 4.93 -5.77 -5.25
CA SER A 328 6.37 -5.78 -5.54
C SER A 328 7.18 -6.43 -4.41
N GLY A 329 6.96 -6.00 -3.17
CA GLY A 329 7.65 -6.54 -2.01
C GLY A 329 7.22 -5.86 -0.71
N SER A 330 7.97 -6.08 0.37
CA SER A 330 7.74 -5.43 1.67
C SER A 330 9.01 -5.49 2.53
N SER A 331 9.00 -4.83 3.70
CA SER A 331 9.97 -5.08 4.77
C SER A 331 9.50 -6.13 5.77
N GLY A 332 8.49 -6.93 5.44
CA GLY A 332 7.88 -7.93 6.31
C GLY A 332 6.63 -7.44 7.05
N CYS A 333 6.16 -8.30 7.96
CA CYS A 333 4.92 -8.10 8.70
C CYS A 333 5.09 -8.59 10.16
N SER A 334 4.52 -7.84 11.10
CA SER A 334 4.41 -8.24 12.51
C SER A 334 2.94 -8.15 12.95
N GLY A 335 2.34 -9.31 13.26
CA GLY A 335 0.90 -9.38 13.53
C GLY A 335 0.09 -8.97 12.29
N THR A 336 -0.65 -7.88 12.39
CA THR A 336 -1.41 -7.27 11.27
C THR A 336 -0.76 -6.00 10.72
N SER A 337 0.41 -5.63 11.26
CA SER A 337 1.19 -4.46 10.81
C SER A 337 2.15 -4.89 9.72
N GLY A 338 1.74 -4.73 8.47
CA GLY A 338 2.55 -5.00 7.29
C GLY A 338 3.16 -3.75 6.68
N SER A 339 3.89 -3.97 5.59
CA SER A 339 4.61 -2.95 4.84
C SER A 339 4.54 -3.19 3.32
N ALA A 340 3.48 -3.86 2.85
CA ALA A 340 3.37 -4.24 1.45
C ALA A 340 3.42 -3.03 0.53
N ILE A 341 4.27 -3.13 -0.49
CA ILE A 341 4.47 -2.15 -1.54
C ILE A 341 3.88 -2.67 -2.86
N HIS A 342 3.30 -1.79 -3.66
CA HIS A 342 2.84 -2.12 -5.00
C HIS A 342 3.25 -1.08 -6.04
N GLN A 343 3.45 -1.58 -7.26
CA GLN A 343 3.52 -0.81 -8.50
C GLN A 343 2.10 -0.38 -8.88
N PRO A 344 1.83 0.91 -9.16
CA PRO A 344 0.55 1.35 -9.70
C PRO A 344 0.18 0.58 -10.99
N VAL A 345 -1.00 -0.05 -11.01
CA VAL A 345 -1.42 -0.89 -12.14
C VAL A 345 -1.68 -0.04 -13.40
N VAL A 346 -2.15 1.20 -13.22
CA VAL A 346 -2.48 2.14 -14.32
C VAL A 346 -1.26 2.38 -15.22
N GLU A 347 -0.05 2.42 -14.65
CA GLU A 347 1.18 2.56 -15.41
C GLU A 347 1.43 1.35 -16.31
N ALA A 348 1.33 0.13 -15.77
CA ALA A 348 1.49 -1.10 -16.54
C ALA A 348 0.42 -1.26 -17.63
N LEU A 349 -0.84 -0.91 -17.34
CA LEU A 349 -1.93 -0.92 -18.31
C LEU A 349 -1.63 0.03 -19.49
N SER A 350 -1.16 1.24 -19.17
CA SER A 350 -0.81 2.26 -20.16
C SER A 350 0.40 1.85 -21.00
N ALA A 351 1.44 1.31 -20.37
CA ALA A 351 2.67 0.88 -21.04
C ALA A 351 2.43 -0.21 -22.09
N TYR A 352 1.52 -1.15 -21.79
CA TYR A 352 1.21 -2.26 -22.70
C TYR A 352 -0.02 -2.01 -23.59
N GLY A 353 -0.77 -0.93 -23.34
CA GLY A 353 -2.01 -0.61 -24.05
C GLY A 353 -3.09 -1.66 -23.85
N VAL A 354 -3.28 -2.09 -22.60
CA VAL A 354 -4.21 -3.15 -22.17
C VAL A 354 -5.20 -2.58 -21.14
N SER A 355 -6.35 -3.23 -20.97
CA SER A 355 -7.34 -2.89 -19.94
C SER A 355 -7.75 -4.10 -19.12
N VAL A 356 -8.14 -3.88 -17.86
CA VAL A 356 -8.95 -4.86 -17.12
C VAL A 356 -10.31 -5.05 -17.80
N TYR A 357 -11.03 -6.13 -17.51
CA TYR A 357 -12.30 -6.48 -18.15
C TYR A 357 -13.19 -7.34 -17.25
#